data_AF-A0A5N9AJX9-F1
#
_entry.id   AF-A0A5N9AJX9-F1
#
_cell.length_a   1.000
_cell.length_b   1.000
_cell.length_c   1.000
_cell.angle_alpha   90.00
_cell.angle_beta   90.00
_cell.angle_gamma   90.00
#
_symmetry.space_group_name_H-M   'P 1'
#
loop_
_entity.id
_entity.type
_entity.pdbx_description
1 polymer ?
#
loop_
_entity_poly.entity_id
_entity_poly.type
_entity_poly.pdbx_seq_one_letter_code
_entity_poly.pdbx_strand_id
1 'polypeptide(L)'
;MASIEIYTDGACKGNPGLGGWAAIVRNGDSYQEFSGSEENTTNNRMEVLAAIKGLEACPKNSLILLNSDSLYLVNTMTKGWKRNANTDLWSQLDTLVSDRDVTWQWVKGHDGNPGNERADQLASYKAENPDSDPSSSLSHIDAEGRAVMVDVGWKDDTARSALASGRVLMSSKTVQLVEDGQVSKGDVLTVARIAGIMGAKKTSELIPLCHPLPLNNVTVDLAINKDDSCIEIKCTANTTAKTGVEMEALMAVSITALTIYDMCKAVDKAMKIENIRLISKVGGKSGDFFSEDN
;
A
#
# COMPACT_ATOMS: atom_id res chain seq x y z
N MET A 1 21.09 -8.53 17.73
CA MET A 1 19.63 -8.43 17.51
C MET A 1 19.39 -7.10 16.82
N ALA A 2 18.55 -7.06 15.79
CA ALA A 2 18.19 -5.80 15.15
C ALA A 2 17.34 -4.97 16.13
N SER A 3 17.60 -3.66 16.21
CA SER A 3 16.79 -2.74 17.02
C SER A 3 15.45 -2.49 16.33
N ILE A 4 14.35 -2.69 17.07
CA ILE A 4 13.03 -2.27 16.63
C ILE A 4 12.90 -0.77 16.94
N GLU A 5 12.53 0.02 15.95
CA GLU A 5 12.23 1.43 16.15
C GLU A 5 10.73 1.62 16.31
N ILE A 6 10.32 2.44 17.27
CA ILE A 6 8.93 2.83 17.46
C ILE A 6 8.86 4.35 17.37
N TYR A 7 7.87 4.87 16.65
CA TYR A 7 7.53 6.29 16.63
C TYR A 7 6.11 6.46 17.16
N THR A 8 5.92 7.34 18.12
CA THR A 8 4.63 7.48 18.82
C THR A 8 4.22 8.92 18.94
N ASP A 9 2.93 9.17 18.78
CA ASP A 9 2.33 10.46 19.06
C ASP A 9 0.90 10.31 19.62
N GLY A 10 0.47 11.33 20.36
CA GLY A 10 -0.89 11.48 20.86
C GLY A 10 -1.42 12.88 20.65
N ALA A 11 -2.62 12.96 20.09
CA ALA A 11 -3.33 14.22 19.82
C ALA A 11 -4.66 14.29 20.58
N CYS A 12 -5.12 15.50 20.90
CA CYS A 12 -6.39 15.71 21.59
C CYS A 12 -7.08 17.02 21.20
N LYS A 13 -8.34 16.94 20.75
CA LYS A 13 -9.23 18.06 20.40
C LYS A 13 -10.08 18.44 21.61
N GLY A 14 -9.69 19.53 22.26
CA GLY A 14 -10.17 19.86 23.61
C GLY A 14 -9.41 18.99 24.61
N ASN A 15 -8.81 19.57 25.65
CA ASN A 15 -7.95 18.83 26.57
C ASN A 15 -8.47 19.03 28.01
N PRO A 16 -9.44 18.21 28.49
CA PRO A 16 -9.88 16.94 27.92
C PRO A 16 -10.92 17.03 26.78
N GLY A 17 -10.99 15.98 25.95
CA GLY A 17 -11.84 15.90 24.76
C GLY A 17 -11.54 14.68 23.88
N LEU A 18 -11.87 14.75 22.58
CA LEU A 18 -11.65 13.67 21.63
C LEU A 18 -10.15 13.51 21.37
N GLY A 19 -9.58 12.36 21.70
CA GLY A 19 -8.16 12.09 21.47
C GLY A 19 -7.93 10.97 20.48
N GLY A 20 -6.76 11.01 19.86
CA GLY A 20 -6.23 9.99 18.98
C GLY A 20 -4.80 9.66 19.37
N TRP A 21 -4.42 8.40 19.20
CA TRP A 21 -3.07 7.91 19.45
C TRP A 21 -2.57 7.17 18.20
N ALA A 22 -1.26 7.17 17.98
CA ALA A 22 -0.66 6.38 16.91
C ALA A 22 0.73 5.87 17.28
N ALA A 23 1.05 4.66 16.79
CA ALA A 23 2.36 4.05 16.92
C ALA A 23 2.79 3.43 15.58
N ILE A 24 3.99 3.77 15.13
CA ILE A 24 4.65 3.18 13.96
C ILE A 24 5.76 2.28 14.47
N VAL A 25 5.66 0.97 14.23
CA VAL A 25 6.66 -0.01 14.67
C VAL A 25 7.45 -0.48 13.45
N ARG A 26 8.76 -0.23 13.43
CA ARG A 26 9.67 -0.58 12.32
C ARG A 26 10.67 -1.64 12.77
N ASN A 27 10.79 -2.70 11.99
CA ASN A 27 11.77 -3.78 12.18
C ASN A 27 12.47 -4.05 10.83
N GLY A 28 13.68 -3.50 10.67
CA GLY A 28 14.39 -3.49 9.39
C GLY A 28 13.60 -2.73 8.32
N ASP A 29 13.34 -3.42 7.20
CA ASP A 29 12.55 -2.89 6.06
C ASP A 29 11.03 -3.04 6.26
N SER A 30 10.61 -3.78 7.30
CA SER A 30 9.20 -3.97 7.62
C SER A 30 8.70 -2.92 8.60
N TYR A 31 7.46 -2.47 8.44
CA TYR A 31 6.82 -1.58 9.39
C TYR A 31 5.32 -1.86 9.54
N GLN A 32 4.79 -1.55 10.72
CA GLN A 32 3.38 -1.67 11.08
C GLN A 32 2.90 -0.33 11.65
N GLU A 33 1.63 0.00 11.42
CA GLU A 33 1.03 1.24 11.89
C GLU A 33 -0.20 0.88 12.73
N PHE A 34 -0.28 1.45 13.91
CA PHE A 34 -1.37 1.26 14.84
C PHE A 34 -1.92 2.63 15.20
N SER A 35 -3.23 2.75 15.28
CA SER A 35 -3.86 3.99 15.76
C SER A 35 -5.26 3.72 16.29
N GLY A 36 -5.74 4.61 17.15
CA GLY A 36 -7.08 4.54 17.73
C GLY A 36 -7.48 5.85 18.37
N SER A 37 -8.66 5.89 18.98
CA SER A 37 -9.25 7.09 19.57
C SER A 37 -9.88 6.82 20.94
N GLU A 38 -10.01 7.88 21.75
CA GLU A 38 -10.80 7.90 22.99
C GLU A 38 -11.59 9.22 23.09
N GLU A 39 -12.88 9.19 23.44
CA GLU A 39 -13.75 10.38 23.36
C GLU A 39 -13.55 11.42 24.47
N ASN A 40 -13.08 11.01 25.65
CA ASN A 40 -12.90 11.89 26.81
C ASN A 40 -11.54 11.64 27.45
N THR A 41 -10.51 12.11 26.77
CA THR A 41 -9.11 11.85 27.13
C THR A 41 -8.30 13.15 27.11
N THR A 42 -6.99 13.04 27.35
CA THR A 42 -6.06 14.19 27.30
C THR A 42 -4.90 13.89 26.37
N ASN A 43 -4.20 14.94 25.90
CA ASN A 43 -3.01 14.75 25.06
C ASN A 43 -2.00 13.82 25.73
N ASN A 44 -1.62 14.13 26.97
CA ASN A 44 -0.70 13.33 27.76
C ASN A 44 -1.14 11.88 27.97
N ARG A 45 -2.45 11.59 27.96
CA ARG A 45 -2.96 10.23 28.06
C ARG A 45 -2.78 9.47 26.74
N MET A 46 -3.09 10.12 25.61
CA MET A 46 -2.90 9.55 24.28
C MET A 46 -1.43 9.25 23.97
N GLU A 47 -0.54 10.14 24.40
CA GLU A 47 0.92 9.99 24.25
C GLU A 47 1.45 8.73 24.95
N VAL A 48 1.01 8.50 26.19
CA VAL A 48 1.39 7.29 26.95
C VAL A 48 0.73 6.05 26.34
N LEU A 49 -0.52 6.15 25.91
CA LEU A 49 -1.23 5.04 25.28
C LEU A 49 -0.57 4.62 23.95
N ALA A 50 -0.12 5.57 23.13
CA ALA A 50 0.61 5.32 21.90
C ALA A 50 1.87 4.48 22.16
N ALA A 51 2.65 4.83 23.19
CA ALA A 51 3.83 4.06 23.61
C ALA A 51 3.49 2.64 24.07
N ILE A 52 2.42 2.48 24.85
CA ILE A 52 1.93 1.16 25.27
C ILE A 52 1.59 0.31 24.05
N LYS A 53 0.80 0.84 23.12
CA LYS A 53 0.37 0.12 21.92
C LYS A 53 1.51 -0.24 20.98
N GLY A 54 2.49 0.64 20.83
CA GLY A 54 3.73 0.32 20.10
C GLY A 54 4.50 -0.84 20.74
N LEU A 55 4.66 -0.82 22.07
CA LEU A 55 5.38 -1.88 22.80
C LEU A 55 4.63 -3.22 22.83
N GLU A 56 3.30 -3.21 22.90
CA GLU A 56 2.46 -4.42 22.83
C GLU A 56 2.69 -5.19 21.51
N ALA A 57 2.90 -4.48 20.40
CA ALA A 57 3.19 -5.08 19.10
C ALA A 57 4.61 -5.68 18.98
N CYS A 58 5.49 -5.39 19.94
CA CYS A 58 6.86 -5.87 19.92
C CYS A 58 7.03 -7.16 20.76
N PRO A 59 7.81 -8.15 20.29
CA PRO A 59 8.13 -9.34 21.08
C PRO A 59 8.80 -8.99 22.42
N LYS A 60 8.61 -9.84 23.45
CA LYS A 60 9.37 -9.73 24.70
C LYS A 60 10.87 -9.90 24.44
N ASN A 61 11.71 -9.33 25.29
CA ASN A 61 13.18 -9.33 25.21
C ASN A 61 13.75 -8.69 23.92
N SER A 62 12.97 -7.83 23.25
CA SER A 62 13.45 -7.06 22.11
C SER A 62 14.25 -5.83 22.54
N LEU A 63 15.20 -5.42 21.70
CA LEU A 63 15.90 -4.14 21.80
C LEU A 63 15.07 -3.09 21.06
N ILE A 64 14.64 -2.04 21.76
CA ILE A 64 13.71 -1.05 21.25
C ILE A 64 14.29 0.36 21.38
N LEU A 65 14.19 1.12 20.29
CA LEU A 65 14.36 2.57 20.29
C LEU A 65 12.99 3.23 20.12
N LEU A 66 12.46 3.83 21.18
CA LEU A 66 11.17 4.52 21.16
C LEU A 66 11.36 6.02 21.03
N ASN A 67 10.90 6.56 19.91
CA ASN A 67 10.93 7.96 19.52
C ASN A 67 9.58 8.61 19.80
N SER A 68 9.59 9.72 20.52
CA SER A 68 8.40 10.54 20.77
C SER A 68 8.81 12.00 20.94
N ASP A 69 7.99 12.93 20.48
CA ASP A 69 8.15 14.36 20.75
C ASP A 69 7.52 14.82 22.08
N SER A 70 6.84 13.90 22.76
CA SER A 70 6.28 14.12 24.08
C SER A 70 7.34 14.20 25.16
N LEU A 71 7.69 15.44 25.55
CA LEU A 71 8.56 15.68 26.71
C LEU A 71 8.00 15.07 27.99
N TYR A 72 6.67 15.01 28.12
CA TYR A 72 6.01 14.38 29.27
C TYR A 72 6.35 12.90 29.35
N LEU A 73 6.17 12.15 28.27
CA LEU A 73 6.50 10.73 28.20
C LEU A 73 8.00 10.48 28.40
N VAL A 74 8.84 11.12 27.57
CA VAL A 74 10.28 10.83 27.55
C VAL A 74 10.95 11.23 28.86
N ASN A 75 10.67 12.42 29.42
CA ASN A 75 11.30 12.84 30.67
C ASN A 75 10.74 12.06 31.88
N THR A 76 9.51 11.55 31.83
CA THR A 76 9.02 10.65 32.88
C THR A 76 9.81 9.35 32.90
N MET A 77 10.11 8.78 31.73
CA MET A 77 10.87 7.54 31.64
C MET A 77 12.37 7.70 31.88
N THR A 78 12.94 8.88 31.59
CA THR A 78 14.41 9.07 31.62
C THR A 78 14.91 9.99 32.74
N LYS A 79 14.08 10.91 33.25
CA LYS A 79 14.48 11.95 34.22
C LYS A 79 13.67 11.92 35.52
N GLY A 80 12.85 10.88 35.73
CA GLY A 80 12.10 10.69 36.97
C GLY A 80 11.06 11.79 37.26
N TRP A 81 10.44 12.35 36.21
CA TRP A 81 9.33 13.28 36.40
C TRP A 81 8.17 12.62 37.16
N LYS A 82 7.49 13.41 38.01
CA LYS A 82 6.42 12.90 38.88
C LYS A 82 5.19 12.49 38.05
N ARG A 83 4.70 11.27 38.29
CA ARG A 83 3.50 10.70 37.66
C ARG A 83 2.24 11.04 38.46
N ASN A 84 1.78 12.29 38.35
CA ASN A 84 0.64 12.79 39.12
C ASN A 84 -0.74 12.38 38.55
N ALA A 85 -0.78 11.86 37.32
CA ALA A 85 -1.99 11.42 36.63
C ALA A 85 -1.67 10.22 35.71
N ASN A 86 -2.70 9.61 35.12
CA ASN A 86 -2.59 8.45 34.20
C ASN A 86 -1.90 7.22 34.85
N THR A 87 -2.13 7.01 36.15
CA THR A 87 -1.48 5.93 36.92
C THR A 87 -1.78 4.53 36.36
N ASP A 88 -2.95 4.35 35.77
CA ASP A 88 -3.36 3.14 35.07
C ASP A 88 -2.47 2.84 33.86
N LEU A 89 -2.19 3.84 33.02
CA LEU A 89 -1.33 3.68 31.86
C LEU A 89 0.14 3.52 32.26
N TRP A 90 0.60 4.27 33.27
CA TRP A 90 1.98 4.13 33.74
C TRP A 90 2.29 2.73 34.26
N SER A 91 1.35 2.11 35.00
CA SER A 91 1.50 0.74 35.48
C SER A 91 1.60 -0.28 34.33
N GLN A 92 0.78 -0.10 33.29
CA GLN A 92 0.84 -0.94 32.08
C GLN A 92 2.16 -0.74 31.33
N LEU A 93 2.60 0.51 31.17
CA LEU A 93 3.84 0.82 30.48
C LEU A 93 5.06 0.24 31.20
N ASP A 94 5.12 0.38 32.54
CA ASP A 94 6.21 -0.19 33.34
C ASP A 94 6.30 -1.72 33.17
N THR A 95 5.15 -2.40 33.09
CA THR A 95 5.10 -3.86 32.84
C THR A 95 5.64 -4.22 31.46
N LEU A 96 5.33 -3.42 30.43
CA LEU A 96 5.83 -3.67 29.08
C LEU A 96 7.32 -3.39 28.96
N VAL A 97 7.80 -2.37 29.67
CA VAL A 97 9.21 -1.97 29.73
C VAL A 97 10.02 -2.99 30.54
N SER A 98 9.50 -3.60 31.61
CA SER A 98 10.26 -4.59 32.39
C SER A 98 10.62 -5.84 31.58
N ASP A 99 9.84 -6.13 30.54
CA ASP A 99 10.02 -7.29 29.67
C ASP A 99 10.87 -6.98 28.40
N ARG A 100 11.38 -5.75 28.24
CA ARG A 100 12.05 -5.27 27.01
C ARG A 100 13.20 -4.31 27.33
N ASP A 101 14.18 -4.22 26.45
CA ASP A 101 15.25 -3.22 26.59
C ASP A 101 14.86 -1.98 25.78
N VAL A 102 14.31 -0.97 26.46
CA VAL A 102 13.72 0.21 25.82
C VAL A 102 14.62 1.43 26.04
N THR A 103 15.19 1.93 24.94
CA THR A 103 15.85 3.24 24.88
C THR A 103 14.83 4.29 24.45
N TRP A 104 14.73 5.38 25.22
CA TRP A 104 13.80 6.47 24.98
C TRP A 104 14.53 7.64 24.32
N GLN A 105 14.04 8.06 23.15
CA GLN A 105 14.60 9.18 22.41
C GLN A 105 13.54 10.27 22.26
N TRP A 106 13.85 11.46 22.76
CA TRP A 106 13.07 12.63 22.42
C TRP A 106 13.45 13.09 21.01
N VAL A 107 12.45 13.21 20.14
CA VAL A 107 12.59 13.81 18.82
C VAL A 107 11.82 15.12 18.81
N LYS A 108 12.26 16.08 18.00
CA LYS A 108 11.53 17.33 17.86
C LYS A 108 10.35 17.11 16.91
N GLY A 109 9.15 17.50 17.33
CA GLY A 109 7.97 17.46 16.48
C GLY A 109 8.16 18.29 15.21
N HIS A 110 7.65 17.78 14.07
CA HIS A 110 7.72 18.41 12.75
C HIS A 110 9.13 18.81 12.27
N ASP A 111 10.16 18.03 12.63
CA ASP A 111 11.55 18.30 12.27
C ASP A 111 12.04 17.48 11.05
N GLY A 112 11.12 16.91 10.26
CA GLY A 112 11.44 16.10 9.09
C GLY A 112 11.72 14.63 9.37
N ASN A 113 11.44 14.12 10.58
CA ASN A 113 11.52 12.69 10.86
C ASN A 113 10.27 11.98 10.32
N PRO A 114 10.38 11.13 9.28
CA PRO A 114 9.20 10.56 8.62
C PRO A 114 8.36 9.67 9.53
N GLY A 115 8.98 8.98 10.48
CA GLY A 115 8.28 8.12 11.43
C GLY A 115 7.45 8.94 12.43
N ASN A 116 8.03 10.01 12.96
CA ASN A 116 7.34 10.90 13.91
C ASN A 116 6.22 11.68 13.23
N GLU A 117 6.47 12.24 12.04
CA GLU A 117 5.45 12.95 11.28
C GLU A 117 4.28 12.05 10.90
N ARG A 118 4.55 10.78 10.59
CA ARG A 118 3.49 9.81 10.31
C ARG A 118 2.67 9.47 11.55
N ALA A 119 3.32 9.33 12.71
CA ALA A 119 2.62 9.14 13.98
C ALA A 119 1.70 10.33 14.28
N ASP A 120 2.20 11.55 14.15
CA ASP A 120 1.43 12.79 14.36
C ASP A 120 0.21 12.91 13.43
N GLN A 121 0.40 12.64 12.13
CA GLN A 121 -0.70 12.62 11.18
C GLN A 121 -1.80 11.62 11.57
N LEU A 122 -1.43 10.41 11.95
CA LEU A 122 -2.39 9.36 12.32
C LEU A 122 -3.11 9.67 13.64
N ALA A 123 -2.38 10.16 14.64
CA ALA A 123 -2.94 10.53 15.93
C ALA A 123 -3.93 11.70 15.77
N SER A 124 -3.54 12.75 15.06
CA SER A 124 -4.41 13.89 14.74
C SER A 124 -5.64 13.47 13.95
N TYR A 125 -5.48 12.64 12.92
CA TYR A 125 -6.60 12.12 12.13
C TYR A 125 -7.60 11.33 12.98
N LYS A 126 -7.12 10.48 13.90
CA LYS A 126 -7.96 9.70 14.81
C LYS A 126 -8.69 10.54 15.86
N ALA A 127 -8.07 11.63 16.32
CA ALA A 127 -8.72 12.57 17.22
C ALA A 127 -9.91 13.28 16.53
N GLU A 128 -9.82 13.49 15.22
CA GLU A 128 -10.88 14.10 14.41
C GLU A 128 -11.93 13.09 13.91
N ASN A 129 -11.52 11.84 13.66
CA ASN A 129 -12.33 10.82 13.01
C ASN A 129 -12.35 9.50 13.81
N PRO A 130 -12.96 9.47 15.02
CA PRO A 130 -12.83 8.36 15.97
C PRO A 130 -13.36 7.01 15.43
N ASP A 131 -14.38 7.02 14.57
CA ASP A 131 -15.02 5.80 14.03
C ASP A 131 -14.32 5.24 12.77
N SER A 132 -13.29 5.91 12.26
CA SER A 132 -12.62 5.50 11.00
C SER A 132 -11.46 4.53 11.26
N ASP A 133 -11.51 3.30 10.76
CA ASP A 133 -10.40 2.34 10.86
C ASP A 133 -9.42 2.53 9.67
N PRO A 134 -8.15 2.89 9.89
CA PRO A 134 -7.19 3.16 8.80
C PRO A 134 -6.86 1.91 7.98
N SER A 135 -7.18 0.72 8.48
CA SER A 135 -6.98 -0.54 7.75
C SER A 135 -8.09 -0.87 6.76
N SER A 136 -9.25 -0.20 6.84
CA SER A 136 -10.43 -0.45 6.01
C SER A 136 -10.89 0.75 5.18
N SER A 137 -10.23 1.90 5.27
CA SER A 137 -10.54 3.06 4.43
C SER A 137 -10.13 2.83 2.97
N LEU A 138 -11.05 3.04 2.03
CA LEU A 138 -10.76 3.22 0.61
C LEU A 138 -9.62 4.26 0.50
N SER A 139 -8.40 3.81 0.19
CA SER A 139 -7.19 4.64 0.30
C SER A 139 -7.20 5.88 -0.61
N HIS A 140 -8.13 5.97 -1.55
CA HIS A 140 -8.23 7.05 -2.53
C HIS A 140 -9.28 8.12 -2.20
N ILE A 141 -9.82 8.15 -0.99
CA ILE A 141 -10.89 9.09 -0.60
C ILE A 141 -10.49 9.81 0.70
N ASP A 142 -10.63 11.14 0.75
CA ASP A 142 -10.41 11.95 1.96
C ASP A 142 -11.62 11.96 2.91
N ALA A 143 -11.48 12.62 4.06
CA ALA A 143 -12.53 12.71 5.09
C ALA A 143 -13.82 13.39 4.59
N GLU A 144 -13.73 14.20 3.53
CA GLU A 144 -14.85 14.88 2.88
C GLU A 144 -15.42 14.10 1.67
N GLY A 145 -14.91 12.90 1.39
CA GLY A 145 -15.39 12.06 0.28
C GLY A 145 -14.77 12.42 -1.07
N ARG A 146 -13.72 13.24 -1.12
CA ARG A 146 -13.04 13.66 -2.36
C ARG A 146 -11.93 12.69 -2.73
N ALA A 147 -11.71 12.54 -4.02
CA ALA A 147 -10.70 11.64 -4.55
C ALA A 147 -9.29 12.21 -4.31
N VAL A 148 -8.42 11.47 -3.63
CA VAL A 148 -7.04 11.88 -3.31
C VAL A 148 -6.02 10.81 -3.69
N MET A 149 -4.86 11.25 -4.17
CA MET A 149 -3.72 10.37 -4.37
C MET A 149 -3.05 10.12 -3.01
N VAL A 150 -2.87 8.85 -2.64
CA VAL A 150 -2.25 8.47 -1.36
C VAL A 150 -0.82 9.01 -1.30
N ASP A 151 -0.46 9.72 -0.23
CA ASP A 151 0.94 10.03 0.00
C ASP A 151 1.70 8.76 0.42
N VAL A 152 2.69 8.40 -0.39
CA VAL A 152 3.59 7.26 -0.19
C VAL A 152 5.02 7.70 0.08
N GLY A 153 5.30 9.01 0.17
CA GLY A 153 6.65 9.57 0.26
C GLY A 153 7.47 9.08 1.44
N TRP A 154 6.81 8.68 2.53
CA TRP A 154 7.40 8.13 3.74
C TRP A 154 7.71 6.62 3.66
N LYS A 155 7.27 5.92 2.61
CA LYS A 155 7.58 4.49 2.42
C LYS A 155 8.94 4.32 1.76
N ASP A 156 9.60 3.20 2.08
CA ASP A 156 10.84 2.79 1.40
C ASP A 156 10.54 2.21 0.01
N ASP A 157 11.51 2.36 -0.89
CA ASP A 157 11.47 1.70 -2.20
C ASP A 157 11.77 0.21 -2.05
N THR A 158 10.86 -0.63 -2.54
CA THR A 158 11.02 -2.08 -2.53
C THR A 158 10.77 -2.65 -3.92
N ALA A 159 11.37 -3.82 -4.20
CA ALA A 159 11.10 -4.54 -5.44
C ALA A 159 9.64 -5.02 -5.46
N ARG A 160 8.95 -4.76 -6.57
CA ARG A 160 7.53 -5.08 -6.74
C ARG A 160 7.29 -5.70 -8.10
N SER A 161 6.41 -6.68 -8.11
CA SER A 161 6.01 -7.40 -9.32
C SER A 161 4.50 -7.59 -9.32
N ALA A 162 3.89 -7.50 -10.49
CA ALA A 162 2.49 -7.84 -10.70
C ALA A 162 2.33 -8.65 -11.99
N LEU A 163 1.56 -9.73 -11.92
CA LEU A 163 1.13 -10.54 -13.05
C LEU A 163 -0.37 -10.35 -13.26
N ALA A 164 -0.77 -9.92 -14.45
CA ALA A 164 -2.16 -9.85 -14.87
C ALA A 164 -2.42 -10.78 -16.06
N SER A 165 -3.67 -11.20 -16.21
CA SER A 165 -4.13 -12.06 -17.30
C SER A 165 -5.43 -11.52 -17.89
N GLY A 166 -5.69 -11.85 -19.15
CA GLY A 166 -6.94 -11.59 -19.86
C GLY A 166 -7.01 -12.43 -21.14
N ARG A 167 -8.14 -12.40 -21.84
CA ARG A 167 -8.26 -13.08 -23.13
C ARG A 167 -9.20 -12.34 -24.09
N VAL A 168 -9.00 -12.56 -25.38
CA VAL A 168 -9.93 -12.13 -26.42
C VAL A 168 -10.51 -13.35 -27.11
N LEU A 169 -11.79 -13.64 -26.86
CA LEU A 169 -12.51 -14.66 -27.63
C LEU A 169 -12.90 -14.12 -29.00
N MET A 170 -12.84 -14.97 -29.99
CA MET A 170 -13.18 -14.65 -31.37
C MET A 170 -13.66 -15.91 -32.10
N SER A 171 -14.11 -15.78 -33.34
CA SER A 171 -14.46 -16.95 -34.15
C SER A 171 -13.21 -17.78 -34.46
N SER A 172 -13.38 -19.09 -34.63
CA SER A 172 -12.29 -19.99 -35.05
C SER A 172 -11.64 -19.54 -36.37
N LYS A 173 -12.42 -18.97 -37.29
CA LYS A 173 -11.93 -18.35 -38.52
C LYS A 173 -10.99 -17.17 -38.23
N THR A 174 -11.35 -16.33 -37.27
CA THR A 174 -10.51 -15.18 -36.88
C THR A 174 -9.21 -15.65 -36.25
N VAL A 175 -9.26 -16.64 -35.36
CA VAL A 175 -8.06 -17.25 -34.76
C VAL A 175 -7.12 -17.78 -35.84
N GLN A 176 -7.65 -18.53 -36.82
CA GLN A 176 -6.85 -19.08 -37.91
C GLN A 176 -6.16 -17.98 -38.73
N LEU A 177 -6.87 -16.89 -39.05
CA LEU A 177 -6.29 -15.76 -39.78
C LEU A 177 -5.19 -15.05 -38.98
N VAL A 178 -5.31 -14.96 -37.66
CA VAL A 178 -4.27 -14.40 -36.79
C VAL A 178 -3.04 -15.31 -36.78
N GLU A 179 -3.23 -16.62 -36.61
CA GLU A 179 -2.14 -17.60 -36.61
C GLU A 179 -1.38 -17.60 -37.94
N ASP A 180 -2.10 -17.57 -39.05
CA ASP A 180 -1.52 -17.61 -40.39
C ASP A 180 -0.91 -16.25 -40.82
N GLY A 181 -1.06 -15.21 -40.00
CA GLY A 181 -0.59 -13.85 -40.32
C GLY A 181 -1.34 -13.22 -41.50
N GLN A 182 -2.59 -13.63 -41.74
CA GLN A 182 -3.40 -13.23 -42.91
C GLN A 182 -4.41 -12.12 -42.61
N VAL A 183 -4.34 -11.51 -41.43
CA VAL A 183 -5.13 -10.31 -41.11
C VAL A 183 -4.64 -9.14 -41.96
N SER A 184 -5.55 -8.46 -42.65
CA SER A 184 -5.22 -7.41 -43.64
C SER A 184 -4.49 -6.19 -43.06
N LYS A 185 -4.55 -5.99 -41.74
CA LYS A 185 -3.84 -4.92 -41.02
C LYS A 185 -2.40 -5.27 -40.64
N GLY A 186 -1.95 -6.51 -40.87
CA GLY A 186 -0.60 -6.97 -40.55
C GLY A 186 -0.54 -7.86 -39.31
N ASP A 187 0.66 -7.97 -38.72
CA ASP A 187 0.95 -8.84 -37.58
C ASP A 187 0.24 -8.36 -36.31
N VAL A 188 -0.87 -9.04 -35.99
CA VAL A 188 -1.72 -8.73 -34.83
C VAL A 188 -0.98 -8.90 -33.52
N LEU A 189 -0.22 -9.99 -33.35
CA LEU A 189 0.40 -10.33 -32.07
C LEU A 189 1.54 -9.36 -31.76
N THR A 190 2.36 -9.02 -32.75
CA THR A 190 3.46 -8.07 -32.57
C THR A 190 2.94 -6.68 -32.24
N VAL A 191 1.95 -6.18 -32.98
CA VAL A 191 1.38 -4.84 -32.73
C VAL A 191 0.70 -4.79 -31.36
N ALA A 192 -0.08 -5.82 -30.99
CA ALA A 192 -0.74 -5.89 -29.70
C ALA A 192 0.26 -5.93 -28.53
N ARG A 193 1.36 -6.66 -28.66
CA ARG A 193 2.43 -6.72 -27.66
C ARG A 193 3.07 -5.34 -27.41
N ILE A 194 3.41 -4.63 -28.48
CA ILE A 194 3.99 -3.29 -28.38
C ILE A 194 3.00 -2.33 -27.73
N ALA A 195 1.73 -2.39 -28.14
CA ALA A 195 0.67 -1.57 -27.56
C ALA A 195 0.50 -1.83 -26.05
N GLY A 196 0.53 -3.09 -25.61
CA GLY A 196 0.50 -3.45 -24.20
C GLY A 196 1.65 -2.83 -23.39
N ILE A 197 2.89 -2.93 -23.89
CA ILE A 197 4.07 -2.32 -23.26
C ILE A 197 3.94 -0.80 -23.18
N MET A 198 3.41 -0.16 -24.23
CA MET A 198 3.13 1.28 -24.23
C MET A 198 2.03 1.65 -23.24
N GLY A 199 0.97 0.82 -23.15
CA GLY A 199 -0.13 0.98 -22.20
C GLY A 199 0.35 0.97 -20.76
N ALA A 200 1.21 0.01 -20.40
CA ALA A 200 1.83 -0.07 -19.07
C ALA A 200 2.54 1.23 -18.69
N LYS A 201 3.36 1.78 -19.60
CA LYS A 201 4.13 3.02 -19.38
C LYS A 201 3.26 4.26 -19.26
N LYS A 202 2.02 4.22 -19.75
CA LYS A 202 1.07 5.34 -19.76
C LYS A 202 -0.01 5.23 -18.68
N THR A 203 0.11 4.26 -17.77
CA THR A 203 -0.92 3.97 -16.76
C THR A 203 -1.26 5.19 -15.92
N SER A 204 -0.26 5.90 -15.38
CA SER A 204 -0.49 7.10 -14.56
C SER A 204 -1.00 8.31 -15.34
N GLU A 205 -0.90 8.31 -16.69
CA GLU A 205 -1.53 9.35 -17.52
C GLU A 205 -3.04 9.12 -17.68
N LEU A 206 -3.50 7.87 -17.53
CA LEU A 206 -4.87 7.46 -17.82
C LEU A 206 -5.68 7.12 -16.56
N ILE A 207 -5.02 6.63 -15.50
CA ILE A 207 -5.66 6.28 -14.23
C ILE A 207 -5.38 7.41 -13.23
N PRO A 208 -6.38 8.26 -12.88
CA PRO A 208 -6.14 9.58 -12.29
C PRO A 208 -5.34 9.61 -10.97
N LEU A 209 -5.41 8.54 -10.17
CA LEU A 209 -4.80 8.49 -8.84
C LEU A 209 -3.63 7.50 -8.74
N CYS A 210 -3.17 6.97 -9.88
CA CYS A 210 -1.95 6.18 -9.94
C CYS A 210 -0.73 7.09 -9.83
N HIS A 211 0.23 6.69 -9.00
CA HIS A 211 1.54 7.34 -8.96
C HIS A 211 2.29 7.09 -10.28
N PRO A 212 3.08 8.05 -10.77
CA PRO A 212 4.03 7.77 -11.84
C PRO A 212 5.15 6.85 -11.32
N LEU A 213 5.38 5.71 -11.99
CA LEU A 213 6.35 4.71 -11.55
C LEU A 213 7.47 4.48 -12.58
N PRO A 214 8.74 4.36 -12.15
CA PRO A 214 9.83 3.93 -13.01
C PRO A 214 9.74 2.41 -13.23
N LEU A 215 9.14 1.99 -14.35
CA LEU A 215 9.05 0.56 -14.68
C LEU A 215 10.44 0.01 -15.07
N ASN A 216 10.88 -1.03 -14.35
CA ASN A 216 12.13 -1.73 -14.62
C ASN A 216 11.97 -2.66 -15.83
N ASN A 217 10.85 -3.36 -15.91
CA ASN A 217 10.55 -4.31 -16.97
C ASN A 217 9.04 -4.50 -17.13
N VAL A 218 8.60 -4.68 -18.38
CA VAL A 218 7.24 -5.10 -18.74
C VAL A 218 7.34 -6.18 -19.81
N THR A 219 6.76 -7.36 -19.56
CA THR A 219 6.60 -8.43 -20.55
C THR A 219 5.12 -8.61 -20.87
N VAL A 220 4.80 -8.79 -22.15
CA VAL A 220 3.45 -9.15 -22.61
C VAL A 220 3.57 -10.41 -23.45
N ASP A 221 2.96 -11.48 -22.96
CA ASP A 221 2.94 -12.79 -23.58
C ASP A 221 1.55 -13.06 -24.16
N LEU A 222 1.54 -13.57 -25.39
CA LEU A 222 0.35 -13.85 -26.17
C LEU A 222 0.38 -15.31 -26.60
N ALA A 223 -0.68 -16.05 -26.30
CA ALA A 223 -0.84 -17.44 -26.70
C ALA A 223 -2.17 -17.64 -27.43
N ILE A 224 -2.13 -18.31 -28.57
CA ILE A 224 -3.33 -18.70 -29.31
C ILE A 224 -3.85 -20.01 -28.73
N ASN A 225 -5.09 -20.01 -28.26
CA ASN A 225 -5.80 -21.21 -27.82
C ASN A 225 -6.92 -21.50 -28.84
N LYS A 226 -6.71 -22.53 -29.67
CA LYS A 226 -7.65 -22.91 -30.73
C LYS A 226 -8.91 -23.57 -30.21
N ASP A 227 -8.76 -24.36 -29.15
CA ASP A 227 -9.87 -25.13 -28.57
C ASP A 227 -10.93 -24.18 -28.01
N ASP A 228 -10.51 -23.11 -27.33
CA ASP A 228 -11.39 -22.07 -26.80
C ASP A 228 -11.61 -20.89 -27.77
N SER A 229 -11.02 -20.96 -28.97
CA SER A 229 -11.04 -19.90 -29.99
C SER A 229 -10.72 -18.50 -29.42
N CYS A 230 -9.59 -18.40 -28.72
CA CYS A 230 -9.18 -17.15 -28.09
C CYS A 230 -7.68 -16.88 -28.17
N ILE A 231 -7.30 -15.63 -27.89
CA ILE A 231 -5.92 -15.24 -27.62
C ILE A 231 -5.82 -14.93 -26.13
N GLU A 232 -5.02 -15.71 -25.41
CA GLU A 232 -4.66 -15.47 -24.02
C GLU A 232 -3.56 -14.41 -23.94
N ILE A 233 -3.68 -13.53 -22.96
CA ILE A 233 -2.79 -12.41 -22.70
C ILE A 233 -2.31 -12.54 -21.27
N LYS A 234 -0.99 -12.54 -21.06
CA LYS A 234 -0.37 -12.41 -19.74
C LYS A 234 0.61 -11.25 -19.75
N CYS A 235 0.58 -10.43 -18.72
CA CYS A 235 1.53 -9.34 -18.55
C CYS A 235 2.18 -9.39 -17.19
N THR A 236 3.52 -9.35 -17.16
CA THR A 236 4.28 -9.12 -15.93
C THR A 236 4.89 -7.72 -15.97
N ALA A 237 4.63 -6.92 -14.95
CA ALA A 237 5.23 -5.61 -14.77
C ALA A 237 6.03 -5.57 -13.46
N ASN A 238 7.22 -4.98 -13.51
CA ASN A 238 8.17 -4.93 -12.39
C ASN A 238 8.68 -3.51 -12.17
N THR A 239 8.85 -3.13 -10.91
CA THR A 239 9.42 -1.82 -10.51
C THR A 239 10.16 -1.94 -9.18
N THR A 240 10.92 -0.91 -8.83
CA THR A 240 11.44 -0.66 -7.49
C THR A 240 10.88 0.69 -7.05
N ALA A 241 9.88 0.67 -6.17
CA ALA A 241 9.10 1.86 -5.83
C ALA A 241 8.38 1.75 -4.48
N LYS A 242 7.72 2.84 -4.08
CA LYS A 242 6.94 2.99 -2.84
C LYS A 242 5.52 2.39 -2.90
N THR A 243 5.02 2.13 -4.10
CA THR A 243 3.68 1.56 -4.34
C THR A 243 3.72 0.46 -5.39
N GLY A 244 2.67 -0.36 -5.40
CA GLY A 244 2.51 -1.51 -6.29
C GLY A 244 2.39 -1.14 -7.77
N VAL A 245 2.46 -2.19 -8.60
CA VAL A 245 2.52 -2.13 -10.07
C VAL A 245 1.37 -2.95 -10.70
N GLU A 246 0.31 -3.20 -9.91
CA GLU A 246 -0.88 -3.95 -10.33
C GLU A 246 -1.57 -3.27 -11.52
N MET A 247 -1.66 -1.94 -11.48
CA MET A 247 -2.38 -1.16 -12.47
C MET A 247 -1.66 -1.15 -13.81
N GLU A 248 -0.33 -1.12 -13.82
CA GLU A 248 0.45 -1.20 -15.06
C GLU A 248 0.29 -2.55 -15.74
N ALA A 249 0.26 -3.65 -14.98
CA ALA A 249 0.00 -4.98 -15.52
C ALA A 249 -1.41 -5.09 -16.11
N LEU A 250 -2.43 -4.62 -15.38
CA LEU A 250 -3.83 -4.63 -15.84
C LEU A 250 -4.05 -3.71 -17.05
N MET A 251 -3.42 -2.55 -17.08
CA MET A 251 -3.47 -1.61 -18.19
C MET A 251 -2.84 -2.22 -19.45
N ALA A 252 -1.70 -2.88 -19.31
CA ALA A 252 -1.04 -3.56 -20.42
C ALA A 252 -1.93 -4.64 -21.03
N VAL A 253 -2.55 -5.50 -20.22
CA VAL A 253 -3.50 -6.53 -20.70
C VAL A 253 -4.69 -5.88 -21.42
N SER A 254 -5.25 -4.82 -20.85
CA SER A 254 -6.41 -4.11 -21.40
C SER A 254 -6.11 -3.50 -22.77
N ILE A 255 -4.98 -2.79 -22.90
CA ILE A 255 -4.57 -2.19 -24.17
C ILE A 255 -4.20 -3.25 -25.21
N THR A 256 -3.56 -4.34 -24.78
CA THR A 256 -3.27 -5.47 -25.67
C THR A 256 -4.56 -6.05 -26.24
N ALA A 257 -5.57 -6.29 -25.39
CA ALA A 257 -6.87 -6.82 -25.80
C ALA A 257 -7.61 -5.88 -26.75
N LEU A 258 -7.65 -4.58 -26.46
CA LEU A 258 -8.25 -3.56 -27.32
C LEU A 258 -7.53 -3.46 -28.67
N THR A 259 -6.21 -3.66 -28.70
CA THR A 259 -5.42 -3.66 -29.93
C THR A 259 -5.71 -4.88 -30.78
N ILE A 260 -5.80 -6.08 -30.19
CA ILE A 260 -6.26 -7.29 -30.89
C ILE A 260 -7.64 -7.04 -31.49
N TYR A 261 -8.57 -6.46 -30.72
CA TYR A 261 -9.89 -6.13 -31.21
C TYR A 261 -9.82 -5.18 -32.41
N ASP A 262 -9.07 -4.08 -32.33
CA ASP A 262 -8.93 -3.13 -33.43
C ASP A 262 -8.38 -3.76 -34.72
N MET A 263 -7.40 -4.65 -34.57
CA MET A 263 -6.73 -5.35 -35.67
C MET A 263 -7.67 -6.35 -36.35
N CYS A 264 -8.56 -7.01 -35.61
CA CYS A 264 -9.41 -8.09 -36.11
C CYS A 264 -10.88 -7.70 -36.39
N LYS A 265 -11.36 -6.53 -35.92
CA LYS A 265 -12.79 -6.14 -36.01
C LYS A 265 -13.40 -6.07 -37.42
N ALA A 266 -12.56 -6.01 -38.45
CA ALA A 266 -13.03 -6.06 -39.85
C ALA A 266 -13.49 -7.46 -40.25
N VAL A 267 -12.88 -8.49 -39.67
CA VAL A 267 -13.22 -9.91 -39.88
C VAL A 267 -14.31 -10.35 -38.91
N ASP A 268 -14.22 -9.90 -37.65
CA ASP A 268 -15.07 -10.37 -36.57
C ASP A 268 -15.39 -9.25 -35.58
N LYS A 269 -16.64 -8.79 -35.60
CA LYS A 269 -17.12 -7.74 -34.68
C LYS A 269 -17.66 -8.30 -33.36
N ALA A 270 -17.88 -9.61 -33.28
CA ALA A 270 -18.49 -10.28 -32.13
C ALA A 270 -17.46 -10.72 -31.08
N MET A 271 -16.18 -10.41 -31.30
CA MET A 271 -15.12 -10.69 -30.35
C MET A 271 -15.45 -10.15 -28.95
N LYS A 272 -15.01 -10.88 -27.92
CA LYS A 272 -15.23 -10.51 -26.51
C LYS A 272 -13.90 -10.39 -25.80
N ILE A 273 -13.70 -9.29 -25.11
CA ILE A 273 -12.61 -9.12 -24.16
C ILE A 273 -13.11 -9.63 -22.82
N GLU A 274 -12.46 -10.66 -22.29
CA GLU A 274 -12.89 -11.32 -21.06
C GLU A 274 -11.74 -11.49 -20.06
N ASN A 275 -12.14 -11.65 -18.80
CA ASN A 275 -11.31 -12.19 -17.74
C ASN A 275 -10.01 -11.41 -17.47
N ILE A 276 -10.04 -10.09 -17.67
CA ILE A 276 -8.95 -9.18 -17.28
C ILE A 276 -8.89 -9.14 -15.75
N ARG A 277 -7.82 -9.69 -15.17
CA ARG A 277 -7.66 -9.81 -13.72
C ARG A 277 -6.20 -9.85 -13.31
N LEU A 278 -5.96 -9.50 -12.05
CA LEU A 278 -4.67 -9.71 -11.41
C LEU A 278 -4.55 -11.17 -10.99
N ILE A 279 -3.45 -11.82 -11.37
CA ILE A 279 -3.12 -13.20 -11.00
C ILE A 279 -2.23 -13.21 -9.76
N SER A 280 -1.22 -12.34 -9.73
CA SER A 280 -0.39 -12.20 -8.53
C SER A 280 0.19 -10.82 -8.40
N LYS A 281 0.55 -10.46 -7.16
CA LYS A 281 1.47 -9.38 -6.86
C LYS A 281 2.43 -9.80 -5.76
N VAL A 282 3.65 -9.29 -5.84
CA VAL A 282 4.72 -9.56 -4.89
C VAL A 282 5.30 -8.23 -4.42
N GLY A 283 5.54 -8.14 -3.10
CA GLY A 283 6.19 -6.99 -2.46
C GLY A 283 5.23 -5.90 -1.95
N GLY A 284 5.71 -5.15 -0.95
CA GLY A 284 4.96 -4.11 -0.25
C GLY A 284 4.33 -4.58 1.07
N LYS A 285 3.79 -3.63 1.84
CA LYS A 285 3.24 -3.85 3.19
C LYS A 285 2.07 -4.85 3.21
N SER A 286 1.27 -4.89 2.15
CA SER A 286 0.11 -5.80 2.06
C SER A 286 0.49 -7.28 1.93
N GLY A 287 1.78 -7.58 1.77
CA GLY A 287 2.25 -8.92 1.44
C GLY A 287 1.93 -9.31 0.00
N ASP A 288 2.33 -10.54 -0.31
CA ASP A 288 2.11 -11.14 -1.61
C ASP A 288 0.66 -11.61 -1.75
N PHE A 289 0.13 -11.49 -2.96
CA PHE A 289 -1.20 -11.99 -3.31
C PHE A 289 -1.08 -12.91 -4.50
N PHE A 290 -1.82 -14.02 -4.45
CA PHE A 290 -1.99 -14.96 -5.54
C PHE A 290 -3.48 -15.25 -5.64
N SER A 291 -4.08 -15.00 -6.80
CA SER A 291 -5.46 -15.38 -7.07
C SER A 291 -5.56 -16.90 -7.01
N GLU A 292 -6.60 -17.41 -6.35
CA GLU A 292 -7.05 -18.78 -6.59
C GLU A 292 -7.55 -18.84 -8.04
N ASP A 293 -7.14 -19.86 -8.79
CA ASP A 293 -7.55 -20.04 -10.19
C ASP A 293 -9.08 -20.17 -10.25
N ASN A 294 -9.73 -19.16 -10.85
CA ASN A 294 -11.12 -19.20 -11.32
C ASN A 294 -11.14 -19.21 -12.84
#